data_AF-A0A830DUP5-F1
#
_entry.id   AF-A0A830DUP5-F1
#
_cell.length_a   1.000
_cell.length_b   1.000
_cell.length_c   1.000
_cell.angle_alpha   90.00
_cell.angle_beta   90.00
_cell.angle_gamma   90.00
#
_symmetry.space_group_name_H-M   'P 1'
#
loop_
_entity.id
_entity.type
_entity.pdbx_description
1 polymer ?
#
loop_
_entity_poly.entity_id
_entity_poly.type
_entity_poly.pdbx_seq_one_letter_code
_entity_poly.pdbx_strand_id
1 'polypeptide(L)'
;MRVSVLLAAALVLSTGCLGGGSGTARLSVTRVDDLPQGEGAVSYQNLAPDQQSAFRQALGGETVTLRTGTDRNEFRDPGYVRYDGKIYQTTIIVA
;
A
#
# COMPACT_ATOMS: atom_id res chain seq x y z
N MET A 1 34.79 -5.88 17.33
CA MET A 1 33.48 -6.40 17.77
C MET A 1 32.68 -5.26 18.38
N ARG A 2 31.55 -4.88 17.80
CA ARG A 2 30.59 -3.97 18.43
C ARG A 2 29.20 -4.59 18.24
N VAL A 3 28.81 -5.34 19.26
CA VAL A 3 27.45 -5.88 19.49
C VAL A 3 26.62 -4.74 20.05
N SER A 4 25.44 -4.48 19.49
CA SER A 4 24.31 -3.65 20.00
C SER A 4 23.40 -3.35 18.78
N VAL A 5 22.08 -3.56 18.73
CA VAL A 5 21.02 -3.67 19.74
C VAL A 5 19.90 -4.54 19.14
N LEU A 6 19.37 -5.46 19.95
CA LEU A 6 18.08 -6.14 19.73
C LEU A 6 16.95 -5.10 19.78
N LEU A 7 16.12 -4.99 18.73
CA LEU A 7 14.78 -4.43 18.90
C LEU A 7 13.76 -5.28 18.13
N ALA A 8 12.98 -6.02 18.91
CA ALA A 8 11.83 -6.78 18.49
C ALA A 8 10.69 -5.83 18.11
N ALA A 9 10.03 -6.10 16.99
CA ALA A 9 8.67 -5.64 16.74
C ALA A 9 7.91 -6.79 16.10
N ALA A 10 7.40 -7.67 16.96
CA ALA A 10 6.34 -8.59 16.61
C ALA A 10 5.06 -7.77 16.40
N LEU A 11 4.55 -7.74 15.17
CA LEU A 11 3.16 -7.37 14.93
C LEU A 11 2.51 -8.44 14.05
N VAL A 12 2.00 -9.45 14.73
CA VAL A 12 1.01 -10.39 14.18
C VAL A 12 -0.31 -9.63 14.13
N LEU A 13 -0.84 -9.35 12.94
CA LEU A 13 -2.24 -8.97 12.79
C LEU A 13 -2.86 -9.68 11.58
N SER A 14 -3.54 -10.78 11.93
CA SER A 14 -4.88 -11.18 11.47
C SER A 14 -5.15 -11.28 9.96
N THR A 15 -5.35 -12.53 9.55
CA THR A 15 -6.25 -12.98 8.48
C THR A 15 -7.47 -12.08 8.29
N GLY A 16 -7.43 -11.21 7.29
CA GLY A 16 -8.59 -10.54 6.72
C GLY A 16 -9.12 -11.36 5.56
N CYS A 17 -10.24 -12.06 5.78
CA CYS A 17 -11.12 -12.47 4.70
C CYS A 17 -11.54 -11.18 3.96
N LEU A 18 -11.01 -10.94 2.75
CA LEU A 18 -11.47 -9.85 1.89
C LEU A 18 -12.79 -10.29 1.26
N GLY A 19 -13.81 -10.38 2.11
CA GLY A 19 -15.20 -10.51 1.73
C GLY A 19 -15.70 -9.15 1.25
N GLY A 20 -16.35 -9.15 0.09
CA GLY A 20 -16.93 -7.95 -0.53
C GLY A 20 -17.83 -7.20 0.45
N GLY A 21 -17.33 -6.07 0.95
CA GLY A 21 -18.10 -5.09 1.68
C GLY A 21 -18.33 -3.90 0.76
N SER A 22 -19.59 -3.48 0.62
CA SER A 22 -20.01 -2.26 -0.07
C SER A 22 -19.57 -0.97 0.66
N GLY A 23 -18.43 -1.01 1.35
CA GLY A 23 -17.82 0.11 2.05
C GLY A 23 -17.00 0.96 1.10
N THR A 24 -16.97 2.27 1.33
CA THR A 24 -16.09 3.18 0.60
C THR A 24 -14.66 2.96 1.08
N ALA A 25 -13.88 2.21 0.31
CA ALA A 25 -12.46 2.06 0.57
C ALA A 25 -11.72 3.37 0.26
N ARG A 26 -10.68 3.66 1.03
CA ARG A 26 -9.88 4.88 0.92
C ARG A 26 -8.41 4.50 0.77
N LEU A 27 -7.71 5.10 -0.19
CA LEU A 27 -6.30 4.88 -0.46
C LEU A 27 -5.45 5.99 0.17
N SER A 28 -4.46 5.60 0.96
CA SER A 28 -3.36 6.46 1.38
C SER A 28 -2.07 5.99 0.72
N VAL A 29 -1.19 6.92 0.37
CA VAL A 29 0.11 6.63 -0.23
C VAL A 29 1.20 7.35 0.55
N THR A 30 2.15 6.58 1.07
CA THR A 30 3.26 7.11 1.86
C THR A 30 4.58 6.70 1.22
N ARG A 31 5.46 7.68 0.98
CA ARG A 31 6.82 7.37 0.52
C ARG A 31 7.57 6.63 1.64
N VAL A 32 8.25 5.56 1.27
CA VAL A 32 9.19 4.84 2.14
C VAL A 32 10.59 4.87 1.53
N ASP A 33 11.60 4.79 2.38
CA ASP A 33 12.99 4.78 1.93
C ASP A 33 13.40 3.41 1.37
N ASP A 34 12.95 2.34 2.02
CA ASP A 34 13.29 0.96 1.67
C ASP A 34 12.04 0.07 1.54
N LEU A 35 12.13 -0.93 0.65
CA LEU A 35 11.13 -2.00 0.56
C LEU A 35 11.43 -3.06 1.64
N PRO A 36 10.45 -3.46 2.46
CA PRO A 36 10.67 -4.51 3.45
C PRO A 36 11.14 -5.83 2.81
N GLN A 37 11.99 -6.55 3.52
CA GLN A 37 12.54 -7.83 3.04
C GLN A 37 11.41 -8.83 2.78
N GLY A 38 11.44 -9.47 1.61
CA GLY A 38 10.42 -10.42 1.20
C GLY A 38 9.18 -9.80 0.54
N GLU A 39 9.05 -8.47 0.56
CA GLU A 39 7.95 -7.78 -0.13
C GLU A 39 8.26 -7.53 -1.61
N GLY A 40 7.20 -7.54 -2.42
CA GLY A 40 7.23 -7.15 -3.82
C GLY A 40 6.71 -5.73 -3.99
N ALA A 41 7.28 -4.98 -4.92
CA ALA A 41 6.72 -3.70 -5.33
C ALA A 41 6.31 -3.72 -6.80
N VAL A 42 5.04 -3.41 -7.04
CA VAL A 42 4.43 -3.32 -8.37
C VAL A 42 4.93 -2.05 -9.07
N SER A 43 5.32 -2.16 -10.34
CA SER A 43 5.63 -0.95 -11.12
C SER A 43 4.35 -0.16 -11.36
N TYR A 44 4.40 1.17 -11.19
CA TYR A 44 3.26 2.05 -11.49
C TYR A 44 2.65 1.79 -12.89
N GLN A 45 3.49 1.48 -13.88
CA GLN A 45 3.05 1.21 -15.25
C GLN A 45 2.20 -0.06 -15.39
N ASN A 46 2.31 -0.98 -14.41
CA ASN A 46 1.56 -2.23 -14.37
C ASN A 46 0.23 -2.09 -13.61
N LEU A 47 -0.01 -0.95 -12.97
CA LEU A 47 -1.31 -0.67 -12.34
C LEU A 47 -2.38 -0.47 -13.42
N ALA A 48 -3.61 -0.87 -13.12
CA ALA A 48 -4.75 -0.54 -13.97
C ALA A 48 -4.92 1.00 -14.09
N PRO A 49 -5.49 1.52 -15.19
CA PRO A 49 -5.65 2.97 -15.38
C PRO A 49 -6.35 3.70 -14.21
N ASP A 50 -7.39 3.09 -13.65
CA ASP A 50 -8.10 3.65 -12.49
C ASP A 50 -7.25 3.66 -11.22
N GLN A 51 -6.43 2.63 -11.01
CA GLN A 51 -5.47 2.56 -9.90
C GLN A 51 -4.35 3.58 -10.05
N GLN A 52 -3.85 3.78 -11.27
CA GLN A 52 -2.87 4.83 -11.57
C GLN A 52 -3.42 6.21 -11.21
N SER A 53 -4.67 6.49 -11.59
CA SER A 53 -5.36 7.75 -11.27
C SER A 53 -5.51 7.94 -9.76
N ALA A 54 -6.00 6.92 -9.04
CA ALA A 54 -6.14 6.97 -7.59
C ALA A 54 -4.79 7.16 -6.88
N PHE A 55 -3.75 6.44 -7.30
CA PHE A 55 -2.40 6.56 -6.76
C PHE A 55 -1.83 7.96 -6.98
N ARG A 56 -1.97 8.51 -8.19
CA ARG A 56 -1.53 9.87 -8.54
C ARG A 56 -2.23 10.95 -7.71
N GLN A 57 -3.51 10.77 -7.43
CA GLN A 57 -4.26 11.67 -6.55
C GLN A 57 -3.76 11.58 -5.11
N ALA A 58 -3.53 10.36 -4.61
CA ALA A 58 -3.07 10.13 -3.23
C ALA A 58 -1.62 10.57 -2.97
N LEU A 59 -0.77 10.68 -4.01
CA LEU A 59 0.57 11.28 -3.90
C LEU A 59 0.53 12.74 -3.42
N GLY A 60 -0.61 13.43 -3.55
CA GLY A 60 -0.81 14.77 -2.99
C GLY A 60 -0.83 14.82 -1.46
N GLY A 61 -0.77 13.66 -0.78
CA GLY A 61 -0.81 13.55 0.68
C GLY A 61 -2.24 13.44 1.25
N GLU A 62 -3.25 13.48 0.40
CA GLU A 62 -4.65 13.30 0.79
C GLU A 62 -5.09 11.85 0.59
N THR A 63 -6.00 11.39 1.44
CA THR A 63 -6.62 10.08 1.28
C THR A 63 -7.66 10.14 0.16
N VAL A 64 -7.62 9.20 -0.79
CA VAL A 64 -8.50 9.18 -1.96
C VAL A 64 -9.56 8.09 -1.83
N THR A 65 -10.83 8.44 -2.02
CA THR A 65 -11.90 7.43 -2.07
C THR A 65 -11.78 6.58 -3.33
N LEU A 66 -11.64 5.27 -3.15
CA LEU A 66 -11.60 4.31 -4.22
C LEU A 66 -13.01 3.98 -4.69
N ARG A 67 -13.16 3.85 -6.01
CA ARG A 67 -14.36 3.24 -6.59
C ARG A 67 -14.33 1.74 -6.29
N THR A 68 -15.49 1.15 -6.04
CA THR A 68 -15.65 -0.29 -5.82
C THR A 68 -14.89 -1.10 -6.89
N GLY A 69 -14.02 -2.00 -6.46
CA GLY A 69 -13.22 -2.83 -7.36
C GLY A 69 -11.94 -2.18 -7.89
N THR A 70 -11.52 -1.03 -7.33
CA THR A 70 -10.20 -0.39 -7.56
C THR A 70 -9.17 -0.81 -6.50
N ASP A 71 -9.64 -1.33 -5.37
CA ASP A 71 -8.91 -1.89 -4.23
C ASP A 71 -8.31 -3.30 -4.50
N ARG A 72 -8.01 -3.60 -5.77
CA ARG A 72 -7.52 -4.92 -6.20
C ARG A 72 -6.08 -5.20 -5.72
N ASN A 73 -5.66 -6.45 -5.92
CA ASN A 73 -4.44 -7.11 -5.42
C ASN A 73 -3.17 -6.24 -5.39
N GLU A 74 -3.00 -5.29 -6.30
CA GLU A 74 -1.81 -4.43 -6.38
C GLU A 74 -1.68 -3.49 -5.18
N PHE A 75 -2.78 -3.17 -4.50
CA PHE A 75 -2.80 -2.37 -3.27
C PHE A 75 -2.98 -3.21 -2.00
N ARG A 76 -2.93 -4.55 -2.07
CA ARG A 76 -3.34 -5.40 -0.94
C ARG A 76 -2.44 -5.15 0.27
N ASP A 77 -3.13 -4.78 1.34
CA ASP A 77 -2.67 -3.86 2.37
C ASP A 77 -1.68 -4.46 3.38
N PRO A 78 -0.44 -3.93 3.49
CA PRO A 78 0.12 -2.87 2.66
C PRO A 78 0.63 -3.39 1.30
N GLY A 79 0.24 -2.69 0.24
CA GLY A 79 0.84 -2.87 -1.09
C GLY A 79 2.03 -1.94 -1.27
N TYR A 80 2.94 -2.25 -2.20
CA TYR A 80 4.05 -1.35 -2.55
C TYR A 80 4.06 -1.05 -4.04
N VAL A 81 4.22 0.24 -4.37
CA VAL A 81 4.29 0.72 -5.75
C VAL A 81 5.62 1.44 -5.98
N ARG A 82 6.34 1.04 -7.04
CA ARG A 82 7.49 1.77 -7.57
C ARG A 82 7.03 2.83 -8.56
N TYR A 83 7.34 4.09 -8.25
CA TYR A 83 6.98 5.24 -9.08
C TYR A 83 8.10 6.28 -9.01
N ASP A 84 8.56 6.76 -10.18
CA ASP A 84 9.60 7.80 -10.27
C ASP A 84 10.88 7.48 -9.47
N GLY A 85 11.36 6.22 -9.59
CA GLY A 85 12.55 5.74 -8.88
C GLY A 85 12.39 5.60 -7.35
N LYS A 86 11.21 5.89 -6.80
CA LYS A 86 10.89 5.81 -5.37
C LYS A 86 9.91 4.68 -5.10
N ILE A 87 9.84 4.28 -3.84
CA ILE A 87 8.91 3.26 -3.35
C ILE A 87 7.85 3.96 -2.49
N TYR A 88 6.60 3.59 -2.71
CA TYR A 88 5.47 4.08 -1.95
C TYR A 88 4.68 2.92 -1.39
N GLN A 89 4.42 2.96 -0.10
CA GLN A 89 3.48 2.09 0.57
C GLN A 89 2.06 2.58 0.28
N THR A 90 1.18 1.66 -0.12
CA THR A 90 -0.24 1.90 -0.33
C THR A 90 -1.03 1.23 0.78
N THR A 91 -1.90 1.99 1.43
CA THR A 91 -2.74 1.51 2.53
C THR A 91 -4.22 1.71 2.20
N ILE A 92 -5.02 0.68 2.42
CA ILE A 92 -6.46 0.66 2.14
C ILE A 92 -7.21 0.80 3.47
N ILE A 93 -7.78 1.98 3.67
CA ILE A 93 -8.60 2.28 4.83
C ILE A 93 -10.04 1.93 4.48
N VAL A 94 -10.58 0.87 5.07
CA VAL A 94 -12.00 0.49 4.95
C VAL A 94 -12.78 1.16 6.09
N ALA A 95 -13.88 1.84 5.76
CA ALA A 95 -14.80 2.44 6.72
C ALA A 95 -15.93 1.47 7.12
#